data_AF-A0A1M6J1I8-F1
#
_entry.id   AF-A0A1M6J1I8-F1
#
_cell.length_a   1.000
_cell.length_b   1.000
_cell.length_c   1.000
_cell.angle_alpha   90.00
_cell.angle_beta   90.00
_cell.angle_gamma   90.00
#
_symmetry.space_group_name_H-M   'P 1'
#
loop_
_entity.id
_entity.type
_entity.pdbx_description
1 polymer ?
#
loop_
_entity_poly.entity_id
_entity_poly.type
_entity_poly.pdbx_seq_one_letter_code
_entity_poly.pdbx_strand_id
1 'polypeptide(L)'
;MNNSDFWVSIDTVISEGFTPDGLAKLDCYAEQFISGQLVYKRFSPIEQHGCSAGGSCHVIASLLAGAKTKTDHGIKRINDFKRELQCGT
;
A
#
# COMPACT_ATOMS: atom_id res chain seq x y z
N MET A 1 13.63 7.80 -5.84
CA MET A 1 13.60 6.67 -4.89
C MET A 1 13.21 5.42 -5.65
N ASN A 2 13.94 4.31 -5.52
CA ASN A 2 13.57 3.07 -6.21
C ASN A 2 12.53 2.29 -5.38
N ASN A 3 11.95 1.22 -5.96
CA ASN A 3 10.91 0.44 -5.28
C ASN A 3 11.41 -0.26 -4.00
N SER A 4 12.66 -0.73 -4.00
CA SER A 4 13.28 -1.38 -2.84
C SER A 4 13.47 -0.40 -1.69
N ASP A 5 14.05 0.77 -1.98
CA ASP A 5 14.25 1.83 -0.98
C ASP A 5 12.93 2.26 -0.35
N PHE A 6 11.85 2.26 -1.14
CA PHE A 6 10.49 2.54 -0.67
C PHE A 6 10.02 1.55 0.38
N TRP A 7 10.06 0.26 0.10
CA TRP A 7 9.61 -0.73 1.08
C TRP A 7 10.51 -0.78 2.30
N VAL A 8 11.82 -0.55 2.14
CA VAL A 8 12.73 -0.40 3.28
C VAL A 8 12.31 0.78 4.15
N SER A 9 11.98 1.93 3.56
CA SER A 9 11.49 3.10 4.30
C SER A 9 10.20 2.80 5.07
N ILE A 10 9.24 2.09 4.47
CA ILE A 10 8.00 1.69 5.16
C ILE A 10 8.28 0.70 6.29
N ASP A 11 9.17 -0.28 6.08
CA ASP A 11 9.59 -1.23 7.11
C ASP A 11 10.26 -0.51 8.29
N THR A 12 11.11 0.49 8.01
CA THR A 12 11.69 1.37 9.04
C THR A 12 10.61 2.05 9.87
N VAL A 13 9.61 2.69 9.25
CA VAL A 13 8.50 3.34 9.99
C VAL A 13 7.77 2.36 10.90
N ILE A 14 7.52 1.13 10.43
CA ILE A 14 6.88 0.07 11.23
C ILE A 14 7.79 -0.36 12.39
N SER A 15 9.08 -0.59 12.12
CA SER A 15 10.04 -1.08 13.11
C SER A 15 10.35 -0.07 14.21
N GLU A 16 10.32 1.23 13.89
CA GLU A 16 10.51 2.33 14.83
C GLU A 16 9.24 2.67 15.63
N GLY A 17 8.12 1.99 15.34
CA GLY A 17 6.89 2.13 16.09
C GLY A 17 6.10 3.41 15.77
N PHE A 18 6.11 3.85 14.51
CA PHE A 18 5.34 5.00 14.03
C PHE A 18 5.67 6.31 14.75
N THR A 19 6.96 6.68 14.77
CA THR A 19 7.42 7.98 15.27
C THR A 19 6.73 9.13 14.53
N PRO A 20 6.67 10.36 15.09
CA PRO A 20 6.11 11.52 14.39
C PRO A 20 6.68 11.75 12.99
N ASP A 21 8.01 11.57 12.83
CA ASP A 21 8.68 11.66 11.54
C ASP A 21 8.26 10.52 10.59
N GLY A 22 8.07 9.31 11.13
CA GLY A 22 7.54 8.17 10.38
C GLY A 22 6.11 8.39 9.89
N LEU A 23 5.24 8.97 10.74
CA LEU A 23 3.88 9.35 10.37
C LEU A 23 3.87 10.43 9.28
N ALA A 24 4.67 11.48 9.43
CA ALA A 24 4.79 12.53 8.42
C ALA A 24 5.30 11.98 7.06
N LYS A 25 6.20 10.99 7.09
CA LYS A 25 6.61 10.26 5.87
C LYS A 25 5.46 9.49 5.23
N LEU A 26 4.64 8.80 6.02
CA LEU A 26 3.47 8.07 5.50
C LEU A 26 2.46 9.02 4.84
N ASP A 27 2.20 10.17 5.46
CA ASP A 27 1.36 11.22 4.88
C ASP A 27 1.94 11.74 3.55
N CYS A 28 3.24 12.02 3.52
CA CYS A 28 3.92 12.47 2.31
C CYS A 28 3.84 11.42 1.18
N TYR A 29 4.00 10.13 1.50
CA TYR A 29 3.82 9.06 0.51
C TYR A 29 2.37 8.93 0.02
N ALA A 30 1.40 9.18 0.89
CA ALA A 30 0.00 9.18 0.51
C ALA A 30 -0.31 10.33 -0.46
N GLU A 31 0.18 11.54 -0.17
CA GLU A 31 0.03 12.70 -1.05
C GLU A 31 0.71 12.49 -2.41
N GLN A 32 1.95 11.97 -2.42
CA GLN A 32 2.66 11.67 -3.67
C GLN A 32 1.93 10.61 -4.50
N PHE A 33 1.31 9.63 -3.86
CA PHE A 33 0.52 8.62 -4.56
C PHE A 33 -0.77 9.19 -5.14
N ILE A 34 -1.51 9.98 -4.35
CA ILE A 34 -2.76 10.62 -4.79
C ILE A 34 -2.50 11.60 -5.94
N SER A 35 -1.39 12.33 -5.89
CA SER A 35 -0.96 13.25 -6.95
C SER A 35 -0.34 12.56 -8.17
N GLY A 36 -0.22 11.22 -8.16
CA GLY A 36 0.36 10.44 -9.26
C GLY A 36 1.88 10.58 -9.40
N GLN A 37 2.56 11.24 -8.46
CA GLN A 37 4.02 11.37 -8.41
C GLN A 37 4.69 10.05 -7.99
N LEU A 38 3.95 9.18 -7.30
CA LEU A 38 4.40 7.91 -6.81
C LEU A 38 3.46 6.81 -7.30
N VAL A 39 4.04 5.77 -7.93
CA VAL A 39 3.29 4.63 -8.49
C VAL A 39 3.72 3.35 -7.77
N TYR A 40 2.78 2.70 -7.09
CA TYR A 40 3.02 1.42 -6.45
C TYR A 40 2.79 0.27 -7.43
N LYS A 41 3.86 -0.36 -7.90
CA LYS A 41 3.80 -1.50 -8.85
C LYS A 41 2.94 -2.69 -8.39
N ARG A 42 2.65 -2.79 -7.09
CA ARG A 42 1.78 -3.86 -6.54
C ARG A 42 0.31 -3.69 -6.90
N PHE A 43 -0.13 -2.47 -7.21
CA PHE A 43 -1.52 -2.18 -7.57
C PHE A 43 -1.63 -1.99 -9.07
N SER A 44 -2.62 -2.63 -9.68
CA SER A 44 -3.04 -2.33 -11.05
C SER A 44 -3.55 -0.88 -11.15
N PRO A 45 -3.61 -0.29 -12.35
CA PRO A 45 -4.09 1.09 -12.52
C PRO A 45 -5.46 1.35 -11.89
N ILE A 46 -6.37 0.38 -11.94
CA ILE A 46 -7.71 0.51 -11.36
C ILE A 46 -7.70 0.42 -9.82
N GLU A 47 -6.84 -0.44 -9.26
CA GLU A 47 -6.63 -0.50 -7.81
C GLU A 47 -5.95 0.79 -7.30
N GLN A 48 -5.03 1.35 -8.08
CA GLN A 48 -4.42 2.64 -7.74
C GLN A 48 -5.46 3.76 -7.71
N HIS A 49 -6.30 3.83 -8.73
CA HIS A 49 -7.39 4.80 -8.77
C HIS A 49 -8.34 4.65 -7.57
N GLY A 50 -8.78 3.43 -7.27
CA GLY A 50 -9.64 3.15 -6.12
C GLY A 50 -8.99 3.50 -4.77
N CYS A 51 -7.68 3.23 -4.64
CA CYS A 51 -6.91 3.56 -3.46
C CYS A 51 -6.79 5.08 -3.27
N SER A 52 -6.45 5.82 -4.33
CA SER A 52 -6.36 7.29 -4.28
C SER A 52 -7.72 7.95 -4.02
N ALA A 53 -8.81 7.40 -4.56
CA ALA A 53 -10.16 7.91 -4.32
C ALA A 53 -10.59 7.80 -2.85
N GLY A 54 -10.03 6.84 -2.09
CA GLY A 54 -10.25 6.71 -0.65
C GLY A 54 -9.50 7.75 0.20
N GLY A 55 -8.66 8.60 -0.40
CA GLY A 55 -7.87 9.61 0.31
C GLY A 55 -6.68 9.04 1.07
N SER A 56 -5.99 9.90 1.82
CA SER A 56 -4.69 9.59 2.45
C SER A 56 -4.75 8.39 3.38
N CYS A 57 -5.76 8.29 4.24
CA CYS A 57 -5.93 7.17 5.17
C CYS A 57 -6.02 5.81 4.45
N HIS A 58 -6.74 5.74 3.32
CA HIS A 58 -6.86 4.50 2.55
C HIS A 58 -5.53 4.12 1.89
N VAL A 59 -4.80 5.12 1.38
CA VAL A 59 -3.48 4.90 0.81
C VAL A 59 -2.50 4.39 1.87
N ILE A 60 -2.44 5.03 3.04
CA ILE A 60 -1.57 4.60 4.15
C ILE A 60 -1.92 3.20 4.61
N ALA A 61 -3.21 2.88 4.81
CA ALA A 61 -3.63 1.53 5.16
C ALA A 61 -3.18 0.49 4.11
N SER A 62 -3.31 0.83 2.82
CA SER A 62 -2.88 -0.03 1.71
C SER A 62 -1.36 -0.23 1.67
N LEU A 63 -0.59 0.81 1.99
CA LEU A 63 0.87 0.76 2.11
C LEU A 63 1.32 -0.17 3.23
N LEU A 64 0.74 0.00 4.41
CA LEU A 64 1.07 -0.81 5.59
C LEU A 64 0.67 -2.29 5.37
N ALA A 65 -0.46 -2.54 4.72
CA ALA A 65 -0.86 -3.88 4.30
C ALA A 65 0.15 -4.49 3.32
N GLY A 66 0.69 -3.70 2.40
CA GLY A 66 1.72 -4.14 1.44
C GLY A 66 3.08 -4.46 2.08
N ALA A 67 3.47 -3.74 3.13
CA ALA A 67 4.75 -3.91 3.80
C ALA A 67 4.89 -5.25 4.55
N LYS A 68 3.80 -5.78 5.11
CA LYS A 68 3.79 -7.02 5.92
C LYS A 68 4.01 -8.33 5.14
N THR A 69 4.57 -8.28 3.94
CA THR A 69 4.82 -9.48 3.13
C THR A 69 6.31 -9.83 3.12
N LYS A 70 6.82 -10.38 4.24
CA LYS A 70 7.61 -11.60 4.05
C LYS A 70 6.64 -12.55 3.37
N THR A 71 6.94 -12.98 2.15
CA THR A 71 6.13 -13.98 1.45
C THR A 71 5.91 -15.11 2.45
N ASP A 72 4.66 -15.34 2.81
CA ASP A 72 4.32 -16.42 3.70
C ASP A 72 4.58 -17.70 2.92
N HIS A 73 5.82 -18.19 2.94
CA HIS A 73 6.19 -19.46 2.33
C HIS A 73 5.49 -20.65 3.04
N GLY A 74 4.59 -20.38 4.01
CA GLY A 74 3.91 -21.37 4.82
C GLY A 74 2.38 -21.46 4.68
N ILE A 75 1.66 -20.59 3.97
CA ILE A 75 0.19 -20.72 3.86
C ILE A 75 -0.22 -21.26 2.48
N LYS A 76 -0.21 -22.59 2.41
CA LYS A 76 -0.95 -23.37 1.42
C LYS A 76 -2.44 -22.98 1.48
N ARG A 77 -2.93 -22.33 0.43
CA ARG A 77 -4.35 -21.97 0.17
C ARG A 77 -5.06 -21.24 1.32
N ILE A 78 -5.07 -19.91 1.26
CA ILE A 78 -6.33 -19.19 1.53
C ILE A 78 -6.93 -18.89 0.16
N ASN A 79 -7.62 -19.90 -0.39
CA ASN A 79 -8.62 -19.66 -1.42
C ASN A 79 -9.78 -18.99 -0.68
N ASP A 80 -9.88 -17.67 -0.65
CA ASP A 80 -11.15 -16.94 -0.54
C ASP A 80 -10.90 -15.44 -0.36
N PHE A 81 -10.58 -14.75 -1.45
CA PHE A 81 -11.10 -13.40 -1.70
C PHE A 81 -11.20 -13.25 -3.22
N LYS A 82 -12.30 -13.79 -3.77
CA LYS A 82 -12.72 -13.49 -5.13
C LYS A 82 -13.55 -12.22 -5.05
N ARG A 83 -12.97 -11.06 -5.40
CA ARG A 83 -13.74 -9.84 -5.58
C ARG A 83 -14.57 -10.03 -6.84
N GLU A 84 -15.78 -10.56 -6.69
CA GLU A 84 -16.71 -10.68 -7.82
C GLU A 84 -17.12 -9.28 -8.27
N LEU A 85 -16.53 -8.84 -9.38
CA LEU A 85 -16.94 -7.65 -10.10
C LEU A 85 -18.17 -8.03 -10.92
N GLN A 86 -19.36 -8.01 -10.31
CA GLN A 86 -20.60 -8.10 -11.08
C GLN A 86 -20.93 -6.70 -11.61
N CYS A 87 -20.38 -6.36 -12.78
CA CYS A 87 -20.97 -5.34 -13.63
C CYS A 87 -22.30 -5.89 -14.16
N GLY A 88 -23.40 -5.49 -13.54
CA GLY A 88 -24.73 -5.68 -14.11
C GLY A 88 -24.90 -4.73 -15.30
N THR A 89 -25.09 -5.31 -16.48
CA THR A 89 -25.71 -4.67 -17.66
C THR A 89 -27.18 -4.44 -17.43
#